data_AF-A0A8H7CBJ1-F1
#
_entry.id   AF-A0A8H7CBJ1-F1
#
_cell.length_a   1.000
_cell.length_b   1.000
_cell.length_c   1.000
_cell.angle_alpha   90.00
_cell.angle_beta   90.00
_cell.angle_gamma   90.00
#
_symmetry.space_group_name_H-M   'P 1'
#
loop_
_entity.id
_entity.type
_entity.pdbx_description
1 polymer ?
#
loop_
_entity_poly.entity_id
_entity_poly.type
_entity_poly.pdbx_seq_one_letter_code
_entity_poly.pdbx_strand_id
1 'polypeptide(L)'
;MANPQPLVCTSLHLPPDLQPFLRIYEISLHVFLPNLDRLRLALEADPDPQAIKIFFGTRSVSREKIQKSFRVLHLAQQVAYEYSKVLKALSEKKPTQELLLEAHIQAYTGMGCSKEAQQAMSAFRRELESAVSQVTAIMNNKSRKGSKSSLTSTENTQAVSEVLSAIDECNELLKQCHSQFAELATHTQDEGSIDSNPPSEEETQLMRAKWQTFHDNIRDVWMHGYKVAEEILMPTYDNPPNASEKRKSRQIFPSWRTLFQLQDKRELVRSTNALPAPIGPEATSVTSPNRSSGLQANAINPVNLTEGPVASGITDVPDANPSNDPPAPKIPFWRRIFRRTSRNNSTLDDGHHGQTRSKRWCF
;
A
#
# COMPACT_ATOMS: atom_id res chain seq x y z
N MET A 1 -13.62 -20.03 -35.95
CA MET A 1 -13.19 -20.14 -34.54
C MET A 1 -14.18 -19.37 -33.68
N ALA A 2 -14.63 -19.91 -32.55
CA ALA A 2 -15.29 -19.10 -31.54
C ALA A 2 -14.25 -18.29 -30.77
N ASN A 3 -14.57 -17.06 -30.39
CA ASN A 3 -13.74 -16.28 -29.48
C ASN A 3 -13.85 -16.93 -28.08
N PRO A 4 -12.76 -17.19 -27.33
CA PRO A 4 -12.88 -17.74 -25.99
C PRO A 4 -13.68 -16.77 -25.12
N GLN A 5 -14.79 -17.25 -24.54
CA GLN A 5 -15.56 -16.45 -23.60
C GLN A 5 -14.71 -16.17 -22.35
N PRO A 6 -14.85 -14.99 -21.73
CA PRO A 6 -14.15 -14.72 -20.48
C PRO A 6 -14.63 -15.71 -19.41
N LEU A 7 -13.68 -16.43 -18.80
CA LEU A 7 -13.94 -17.28 -17.63
C LEU A 7 -14.40 -16.40 -16.47
N VAL A 8 -15.71 -16.34 -16.27
CA VAL A 8 -16.32 -15.77 -15.06
C VAL A 8 -16.04 -16.74 -13.94
N CYS A 9 -15.26 -16.31 -12.94
CA CYS A 9 -15.09 -17.09 -11.72
C CYS A 9 -16.38 -16.97 -10.90
N THR A 10 -17.05 -18.08 -10.64
CA THR A 10 -18.36 -18.11 -9.97
C THR A 10 -18.28 -18.60 -8.54
N SER A 11 -17.27 -19.41 -8.21
CA SER A 11 -17.11 -20.03 -6.88
C SER A 11 -15.75 -19.72 -6.24
N LEU A 12 -14.78 -19.18 -6.98
CA LEU A 12 -13.44 -18.88 -6.49
C LEU A 12 -13.06 -17.40 -6.57
N HIS A 13 -12.31 -16.95 -5.57
CA HIS A 13 -11.96 -15.55 -5.40
C HIS A 13 -10.51 -15.26 -5.81
N LEU A 14 -10.29 -14.06 -6.34
CA LEU A 14 -8.98 -13.57 -6.71
C LEU A 14 -8.11 -13.29 -5.47
N PRO A 15 -6.77 -13.36 -5.57
CA PRO A 15 -5.90 -12.79 -4.56
C PRO A 15 -6.12 -11.27 -4.43
N PRO A 16 -5.84 -10.67 -3.26
CA PRO A 16 -5.75 -9.21 -3.11
C PRO A 16 -4.85 -8.57 -4.16
N ASP A 17 -5.05 -7.28 -4.44
CA ASP A 17 -4.04 -6.52 -5.20
C ASP A 17 -2.71 -6.51 -4.41
N LEU A 18 -1.64 -6.84 -5.11
CA LEU A 18 -0.29 -6.94 -4.59
C LEU A 18 0.36 -5.55 -4.38
N GLN A 19 -0.12 -4.51 -5.07
CA GLN A 19 0.49 -3.18 -5.05
C GLN A 19 0.59 -2.57 -3.63
N PRO A 20 -0.45 -2.56 -2.77
CA PRO A 20 -0.37 -1.87 -1.48
C PRO A 20 0.66 -2.51 -0.54
N PHE A 21 0.70 -3.84 -0.51
CA PHE A 21 1.65 -4.63 0.27
C PHE A 21 3.11 -4.33 -0.11
N LEU A 22 3.44 -4.40 -1.40
CA LEU A 22 4.81 -4.12 -1.86
C LEU A 22 5.18 -2.63 -1.74
N ARG A 23 4.20 -1.72 -1.85
CA ARG A 23 4.43 -0.28 -1.71
C ARG A 23 4.78 0.14 -0.28
N ILE A 24 4.16 -0.47 0.73
CA ILE A 24 4.53 -0.30 2.16
C ILE A 24 6.00 -0.68 2.40
N TYR A 25 6.46 -1.76 1.75
CA TYR A 25 7.87 -2.19 1.79
C TYR A 25 8.80 -1.19 1.10
N GLU A 26 8.48 -0.73 -0.12
CA GLU A 26 9.26 0.30 -0.82
C GLU A 26 9.40 1.59 0.01
N ILE A 27 8.32 2.08 0.61
CA ILE A 27 8.32 3.29 1.45
C ILE A 27 9.30 3.14 2.63
N SER A 28 9.28 1.97 3.28
CA SER A 28 10.17 1.69 4.41
C SER A 28 11.64 1.67 4.00
N LEU A 29 11.96 1.03 2.87
CA LEU A 29 13.32 0.88 2.35
C LEU A 29 13.89 2.17 1.73
N HIS A 30 13.06 2.94 1.03
CA HIS A 30 13.49 4.06 0.18
C HIS A 30 13.15 5.46 0.73
N VAL A 31 12.24 5.58 1.70
CA VAL A 31 11.94 6.85 2.38
C VAL A 31 12.30 6.79 3.85
N PHE A 32 11.69 5.89 4.63
CA PHE A 32 11.87 5.87 6.10
C PHE A 32 13.32 5.64 6.50
N LEU A 33 13.94 4.54 6.05
CA LEU A 33 15.32 4.21 6.39
C LEU A 33 16.33 5.32 6.01
N PRO A 34 16.44 5.77 4.75
CA PRO A 34 17.46 6.76 4.37
C PRO A 34 17.22 8.13 4.99
N ASN A 35 15.98 8.61 5.13
CA ASN A 35 15.74 9.93 5.70
C ASN A 35 15.86 9.95 7.24
N LEU A 36 15.48 8.88 7.94
CA LEU A 36 15.73 8.78 9.38
C LEU A 36 17.23 8.61 9.68
N ASP A 37 17.99 7.92 8.82
CA ASP A 37 19.45 7.82 8.95
C ASP A 37 20.18 9.13 8.62
N ARG A 38 19.73 9.85 7.57
CA ARG A 38 20.19 11.21 7.26
C ARG A 38 20.04 12.14 8.46
N LEU A 39 18.89 12.10 9.13
CA LEU A 39 18.63 12.90 10.33
C LEU A 39 19.54 12.50 11.50
N ARG A 40 19.77 11.19 11.73
CA ARG A 40 20.77 10.70 12.71
C ARG A 40 22.16 11.29 12.44
N LEU A 41 22.65 11.20 11.20
CA LEU A 41 23.97 11.74 10.82
C LEU A 41 24.05 13.27 11.02
N ALA A 42 22.95 13.99 10.80
CA ALA A 42 22.90 15.43 11.06
C ALA A 42 22.87 15.79 12.56
N LEU A 43 22.31 14.93 13.41
CA LEU A 43 22.41 15.02 14.88
C LEU A 43 23.82 14.67 15.38
N GLU A 44 24.49 13.69 14.78
CA GLU A 44 25.87 13.30 15.14
C GLU A 44 26.91 14.37 14.74
N ALA A 45 26.66 15.11 13.67
CA ALA A 45 27.52 16.21 13.22
C ALA A 45 27.36 17.51 14.04
N ASP A 46 26.30 17.65 14.83
CA ASP A 46 26.00 18.80 15.69
C ASP A 46 25.40 18.31 17.04
N PRO A 47 26.21 17.62 17.88
CA PRO A 47 25.70 16.73 18.90
C PRO A 47 25.13 17.46 20.13
N ASP A 48 23.81 17.34 20.31
CA ASP A 48 23.11 17.68 21.55
C ASP A 48 22.60 16.42 22.27
N PRO A 49 23.00 16.16 23.54
CA PRO A 49 22.57 14.95 24.26
C PRO A 49 21.05 14.82 24.50
N GLN A 50 20.31 15.92 24.60
CA GLN A 50 18.84 15.87 24.75
C GLN A 50 18.18 15.56 23.40
N ALA A 51 18.63 16.21 22.32
CA ALA A 51 18.12 15.96 20.97
C ALA A 51 18.43 14.53 20.51
N ILE A 52 19.64 14.02 20.78
CA ILE A 52 20.03 12.63 20.51
C ILE A 52 19.12 11.65 21.29
N LYS A 53 18.87 11.91 22.59
CA LYS A 53 17.98 11.08 23.41
C LYS A 53 16.54 11.06 22.86
N ILE A 54 16.01 12.23 22.48
CA ILE A 54 14.67 12.36 21.88
C ILE A 54 14.61 11.57 20.57
N PHE A 55 15.55 11.80 19.65
CA PHE A 55 15.55 11.18 18.33
C PHE A 55 15.77 9.67 18.38
N PHE A 56 16.60 9.16 19.30
CA PHE A 56 16.73 7.72 19.55
C PHE A 56 15.41 7.10 20.04
N GLY A 57 14.71 7.79 20.95
CA GLY A 57 13.36 7.40 21.37
C GLY A 57 12.39 7.33 20.19
N THR A 58 12.40 8.34 19.32
CA THR A 58 11.60 8.36 18.07
C THR A 58 11.93 7.19 17.16
N ARG A 59 13.22 6.85 16.95
CA ARG A 59 13.65 5.69 16.14
C ARG A 59 13.15 4.37 16.73
N SER A 60 13.18 4.21 18.05
CA SER A 60 12.66 3.02 18.74
C SER A 60 11.16 2.85 18.55
N VAL A 61 10.38 3.94 18.66
CA VAL A 61 8.95 3.92 18.34
C VAL A 61 8.71 3.65 16.86
N SER A 62 9.50 4.26 15.96
CA SER A 62 9.40 4.08 14.51
C SER A 62 9.51 2.61 14.12
N ARG A 63 10.53 1.90 14.63
CA ARG A 63 10.71 0.45 14.47
C ARG A 63 9.45 -0.32 14.84
N GLU A 64 8.92 -0.11 16.04
CA GLU A 64 7.77 -0.85 16.56
C GLU A 64 6.52 -0.62 15.70
N LYS A 65 6.25 0.62 15.29
CA LYS A 65 5.08 0.94 14.45
C LYS A 65 5.23 0.46 13.01
N ILE A 66 6.44 0.47 12.45
CA ILE A 66 6.72 -0.07 11.11
C ILE A 66 6.63 -1.61 11.10
N GLN A 67 7.05 -2.30 12.17
CA GLN A 67 6.88 -3.75 12.30
C GLN A 67 5.40 -4.18 12.30
N LYS A 68 4.48 -3.37 12.86
CA LYS A 68 3.03 -3.60 12.73
C LYS A 68 2.57 -3.61 11.25
N SER A 69 3.12 -2.74 10.41
CA SER A 69 2.85 -2.77 8.95
C SER A 69 3.39 -4.03 8.28
N PHE A 70 4.54 -4.55 8.70
CA PHE A 70 5.08 -5.81 8.13
C PHE A 70 4.36 -7.07 8.60
N ARG A 71 3.67 -7.05 9.75
CA ARG A 71 2.74 -8.12 10.13
C ARG A 71 1.59 -8.29 9.12
N VAL A 72 1.18 -7.21 8.44
CA VAL A 72 0.15 -7.24 7.40
C VAL A 72 0.64 -8.01 6.16
N LEU A 73 1.89 -7.81 5.75
CA LEU A 73 2.51 -8.59 4.66
C LEU A 73 2.67 -10.08 5.02
N HIS A 74 3.02 -10.39 6.27
CA HIS A 74 3.06 -11.79 6.75
C HIS A 74 1.69 -12.46 6.63
N LEU A 75 0.62 -11.80 7.06
CA LEU A 75 -0.73 -12.33 6.99
C LEU A 75 -1.22 -12.51 5.54
N ALA A 76 -0.81 -11.64 4.62
CA ALA A 76 -1.06 -11.83 3.19
C ALA A 76 -0.34 -13.06 2.62
N GLN A 77 0.90 -13.32 3.03
CA GLN A 77 1.61 -14.56 2.69
C GLN A 77 0.91 -15.80 3.30
N GLN A 78 0.44 -15.74 4.54
CA GLN A 78 -0.31 -16.82 5.19
C GLN A 78 -1.63 -17.12 4.45
N VAL A 79 -2.45 -16.11 4.19
CA VAL A 79 -3.70 -16.23 3.41
C VAL A 79 -3.45 -16.91 2.06
N ALA A 80 -2.41 -16.48 1.32
CA ALA A 80 -2.11 -17.05 0.02
C ALA A 80 -1.62 -18.51 0.11
N TYR A 81 -0.91 -18.88 1.17
CA TYR A 81 -0.53 -20.26 1.46
C TYR A 81 -1.75 -21.14 1.79
N GLU A 82 -2.66 -20.68 2.66
CA GLU A 82 -3.87 -21.42 3.04
C GLU A 82 -4.85 -21.57 1.86
N TYR A 83 -5.10 -20.50 1.10
CA TYR A 83 -5.93 -20.56 -0.11
C TYR A 83 -5.31 -21.47 -1.19
N SER A 84 -3.97 -21.62 -1.23
CA SER A 84 -3.34 -22.61 -2.11
C SER A 84 -3.66 -24.07 -1.73
N LYS A 85 -3.95 -24.35 -0.45
CA LYS A 85 -4.40 -25.68 0.00
C LYS A 85 -5.83 -25.96 -0.46
N VAL A 86 -6.75 -24.99 -0.32
CA VAL A 86 -8.12 -25.06 -0.87
C VAL A 86 -8.07 -25.40 -2.36
N LEU A 87 -7.31 -24.61 -3.13
CA LEU A 87 -7.15 -24.81 -4.57
C LEU A 87 -6.46 -26.13 -4.94
N LYS A 88 -5.66 -26.75 -4.04
CA LYS A 88 -5.09 -28.08 -4.24
C LYS A 88 -6.14 -29.17 -3.96
N ALA A 89 -6.88 -29.06 -2.86
CA ALA A 89 -7.93 -30.01 -2.47
C ALA A 89 -8.99 -30.15 -3.58
N LEU A 90 -9.37 -29.04 -4.23
CA LEU A 90 -10.31 -29.02 -5.35
C LEU A 90 -9.91 -29.94 -6.52
N SER A 91 -8.70 -29.80 -7.07
CA SER A 91 -8.24 -30.70 -8.16
C SER A 91 -8.01 -32.14 -7.70
N GLU A 92 -7.75 -32.34 -6.40
CA GLU A 92 -7.69 -33.68 -5.80
C GLU A 92 -9.10 -34.24 -5.45
N LYS A 93 -10.16 -33.46 -5.70
CA LYS A 93 -11.58 -33.76 -5.40
C LYS A 93 -11.82 -34.14 -3.95
N LYS A 94 -11.17 -33.41 -3.04
CA LYS A 94 -11.26 -33.54 -1.58
C LYS A 94 -12.11 -32.40 -1.01
N PRO A 95 -12.77 -32.60 0.15
CA PRO A 95 -13.49 -31.54 0.86
C PRO A 95 -12.61 -30.32 1.11
N THR A 96 -13.20 -29.13 1.03
CA THR A 96 -12.48 -27.86 1.21
C THR A 96 -12.84 -27.13 2.50
N GLN A 97 -13.94 -27.48 3.16
CA GLN A 97 -14.51 -26.79 4.33
C GLN A 97 -13.46 -26.33 5.37
N GLU A 98 -12.70 -27.25 5.96
CA GLU A 98 -11.68 -26.94 6.99
C GLU A 98 -10.56 -26.01 6.48
N LEU A 99 -10.20 -26.13 5.20
CA LEU A 99 -9.15 -25.33 4.56
C LEU A 99 -9.65 -23.91 4.23
N LEU A 100 -10.93 -23.77 3.91
CA LEU A 100 -11.57 -22.49 3.65
C LEU A 100 -11.78 -21.70 4.97
N LEU A 101 -12.11 -22.39 6.06
CA LEU A 101 -12.13 -21.82 7.41
C LEU A 101 -10.76 -21.28 7.84
N GLU A 102 -9.67 -22.01 7.61
CA GLU A 102 -8.33 -21.50 7.95
C GLU A 102 -7.94 -20.30 7.07
N ALA A 103 -8.29 -20.29 5.78
CA ALA A 103 -8.13 -19.11 4.93
C ALA A 103 -8.95 -17.91 5.44
N HIS A 104 -10.19 -18.12 5.92
CA HIS A 104 -11.02 -17.11 6.57
C HIS A 104 -10.37 -16.56 7.84
N ILE A 105 -9.86 -17.41 8.73
CA ILE A 105 -9.18 -17.02 9.97
C ILE A 105 -7.97 -16.13 9.67
N GLN A 106 -7.15 -16.50 8.67
CA GLN A 106 -6.00 -15.67 8.26
C GLN A 106 -6.44 -14.34 7.62
N ALA A 107 -7.52 -14.33 6.82
CA ALA A 107 -8.04 -13.10 6.22
C ALA A 107 -8.64 -12.14 7.26
N TYR A 108 -9.47 -12.65 8.18
CA TYR A 108 -10.04 -11.88 9.30
C TYR A 108 -8.93 -11.31 10.22
N THR A 109 -7.89 -12.10 10.48
CA THR A 109 -6.70 -11.63 11.21
C THR A 109 -5.93 -10.54 10.43
N GLY A 110 -5.81 -10.69 9.11
CA GLY A 110 -5.27 -9.67 8.20
C GLY A 110 -6.03 -8.33 8.27
N MET A 111 -7.36 -8.38 8.26
CA MET A 111 -8.23 -7.22 8.45
C MET A 111 -7.95 -6.52 9.79
N GLY A 112 -7.87 -7.29 10.89
CA GLY A 112 -7.57 -6.78 12.22
C GLY A 112 -6.19 -6.11 12.32
N CYS A 113 -5.12 -6.81 11.93
CA CYS A 113 -3.76 -6.26 11.96
C CYS A 113 -3.58 -5.06 11.01
N SER A 114 -4.30 -4.99 9.89
CA SER A 114 -4.28 -3.81 9.00
C SER A 114 -4.83 -2.55 9.70
N LYS A 115 -5.84 -2.71 10.56
CA LYS A 115 -6.40 -1.63 11.38
C LYS A 115 -5.45 -1.20 12.51
N GLU A 116 -4.80 -2.15 13.17
CA GLU A 116 -3.73 -1.84 14.14
C GLU A 116 -2.57 -1.07 13.48
N ALA A 117 -2.17 -1.46 12.27
CA ALA A 117 -1.08 -0.83 11.56
C ALA A 117 -1.39 0.63 11.15
N GLN A 118 -2.63 0.95 10.77
CA GLN A 118 -3.07 2.34 10.56
C GLN A 118 -3.00 3.16 11.86
N GLN A 119 -3.42 2.59 12.98
CA GLN A 119 -3.29 3.24 14.30
C GLN A 119 -1.81 3.44 14.69
N ALA A 120 -0.95 2.47 14.36
CA ALA A 120 0.49 2.53 14.59
C ALA A 120 1.17 3.62 13.74
N MET A 121 0.87 3.72 12.44
CA MET A 121 1.33 4.81 11.56
C MET A 121 0.82 6.18 12.06
N SER A 122 -0.44 6.27 12.48
CA SER A 122 -1.04 7.47 13.08
C SER A 122 -0.45 7.85 14.46
N ALA A 123 0.18 6.91 15.17
CA ALA A 123 1.00 7.20 16.35
C ALA A 123 2.40 7.66 15.95
N PHE A 124 3.08 6.93 15.04
CA PHE A 124 4.41 7.28 14.52
C PHE A 124 4.45 8.71 13.98
N ARG A 125 3.43 9.14 13.20
CA ARG A 125 3.33 10.52 12.72
C ARG A 125 3.44 11.54 13.87
N ARG A 126 2.60 11.39 14.90
CA ARG A 126 2.52 12.33 16.04
C ARG A 126 3.81 12.36 16.86
N GLU A 127 4.45 11.21 17.04
CA GLU A 127 5.73 11.12 17.76
C GLU A 127 6.88 11.75 16.98
N LEU A 128 6.93 11.57 15.65
CA LEU A 128 7.91 12.24 14.80
C LEU A 128 7.68 13.76 14.75
N GLU A 129 6.42 14.20 14.62
CA GLU A 129 6.01 15.60 14.67
C GLU A 129 6.38 16.27 16.02
N SER A 130 6.16 15.57 17.14
CA SER A 130 6.56 16.00 18.48
C SER A 130 8.08 16.11 18.61
N ALA A 131 8.81 15.06 18.21
CA ALA A 131 10.26 15.00 18.31
C ALA A 131 10.95 16.09 17.49
N VAL A 132 10.56 16.27 16.22
CA VAL A 132 11.11 17.33 15.36
C VAL A 132 10.84 18.71 15.95
N SER A 133 9.67 18.95 16.56
CA SER A 133 9.36 20.20 17.24
C SER A 133 10.32 20.49 18.41
N GLN A 134 10.48 19.51 19.31
CA GLN A 134 11.34 19.64 20.50
C GLN A 134 12.81 19.81 20.12
N VAL A 135 13.30 18.97 19.21
CA VAL A 135 14.67 19.00 18.70
C VAL A 135 14.97 20.33 18.01
N THR A 136 14.07 20.83 17.16
CA THR A 136 14.21 22.15 16.51
C THR A 136 14.29 23.28 17.52
N ALA A 137 13.51 23.24 18.60
CA ALA A 137 13.56 24.23 19.67
C ALA A 137 14.90 24.19 20.43
N ILE A 138 15.43 23.00 20.74
CA ILE A 138 16.74 22.82 21.38
C ILE A 138 17.87 23.42 20.52
N MET A 139 17.93 23.07 19.24
CA MET A 139 19.00 23.55 18.35
C MET A 139 18.92 25.07 18.13
N ASN A 140 17.71 25.63 17.97
CA ASN A 140 17.53 27.09 17.83
C ASN A 140 17.92 27.88 19.10
N ASN A 141 17.74 27.30 20.29
CA ASN A 141 18.17 27.92 21.55
C ASN A 141 19.69 27.84 21.75
N LYS A 142 20.36 26.82 21.20
CA LYS A 142 21.83 26.67 21.23
C LYS A 142 22.56 27.49 20.17
N SER A 143 21.96 27.71 19.00
CA SER A 143 22.61 28.44 17.90
C SER A 143 22.93 29.88 18.29
N ARG A 144 24.22 30.27 18.17
CA ARG A 144 24.63 31.69 18.19
C ARG A 144 23.91 32.41 17.05
N LYS A 145 23.38 33.63 17.29
CA LYS A 145 22.64 34.42 16.27
C LYS A 145 23.39 34.44 14.93
N GLY A 146 22.85 33.73 13.93
CA GLY A 146 23.38 33.64 12.57
C GLY A 146 23.81 32.24 12.13
N SER A 147 24.27 31.36 13.02
CA SER A 147 24.69 30.00 12.66
C SER A 147 23.51 29.03 12.66
N LYS A 148 23.10 28.54 11.49
CA LYS A 148 22.12 27.43 11.39
C LYS A 148 22.77 26.12 11.83
N SER A 149 22.03 25.29 12.57
CA SER A 149 22.40 23.90 12.83
C SER A 149 22.35 23.10 11.53
N SER A 150 23.21 22.09 11.39
CA SER A 150 23.12 21.09 10.31
C SER A 150 21.72 20.46 10.25
N LEU A 151 21.15 20.20 11.43
CA LEU A 151 19.86 19.55 11.60
C LEU A 151 18.67 20.41 11.13
N THR A 152 18.78 21.75 11.22
CA THR A 152 17.74 22.70 10.76
C THR A 152 18.00 23.24 9.33
N SER A 153 18.78 22.50 8.55
CA SER A 153 18.97 22.73 7.10
C SER A 153 17.68 22.50 6.29
N THR A 154 17.64 23.07 5.08
CA THR A 154 16.50 22.93 4.16
C THR A 154 16.29 21.47 3.77
N GLU A 155 17.39 20.75 3.55
CA GLU A 155 17.42 19.37 3.08
C GLU A 155 16.97 18.39 4.17
N ASN A 156 17.26 18.68 5.44
CA ASN A 156 16.76 17.89 6.57
C ASN A 156 15.29 18.21 6.88
N THR A 157 14.87 19.46 6.69
CA THR A 157 13.44 19.85 6.74
C THR A 157 12.64 19.14 5.63
N GLN A 158 13.22 19.01 4.44
CA GLN A 158 12.66 18.25 3.33
C GLN A 158 12.59 16.74 3.67
N ALA A 159 13.65 16.15 4.21
CA ALA A 159 13.69 14.75 4.63
C ALA A 159 12.61 14.40 5.69
N VAL A 160 12.37 15.29 6.67
CA VAL A 160 11.23 15.15 7.60
C VAL A 160 9.89 15.19 6.85
N SER A 161 9.73 16.13 5.92
CA SER A 161 8.49 16.31 5.16
C SER A 161 8.16 15.08 4.31
N GLU A 162 9.18 14.48 3.67
CA GLU A 162 9.07 13.24 2.91
C GLU A 162 8.65 12.06 3.80
N VAL A 163 9.24 11.90 4.99
CA VAL A 163 8.84 10.85 5.93
C VAL A 163 7.40 11.05 6.39
N LEU A 164 6.97 12.28 6.69
CA LEU A 164 5.58 12.57 7.09
C LEU A 164 4.57 12.24 5.98
N SER A 165 4.82 12.66 4.74
CA SER A 165 3.97 12.31 3.60
C SER A 165 3.96 10.80 3.31
N ALA A 166 5.08 10.10 3.53
CA ALA A 166 5.16 8.66 3.38
C ALA A 166 4.45 7.88 4.50
N ILE A 167 4.31 8.45 5.71
CA ILE A 167 3.43 7.89 6.76
C ILE A 167 1.96 8.03 6.35
N ASP A 168 1.58 9.16 5.73
CA ASP A 168 0.22 9.35 5.19
C ASP A 168 -0.08 8.39 4.03
N GLU A 169 0.90 8.16 3.14
CA GLU A 169 0.81 7.15 2.07
C GLU A 169 0.62 5.74 2.67
N CYS A 170 1.47 5.33 3.63
CA CYS A 170 1.33 4.05 4.33
C CYS A 170 -0.04 3.88 5.01
N ASN A 171 -0.61 4.92 5.61
CA ASN A 171 -1.95 4.86 6.21
C ASN A 171 -3.02 4.46 5.19
N GLU A 172 -3.06 5.12 4.03
CA GLU A 172 -4.07 4.82 2.99
C GLU A 172 -3.81 3.48 2.28
N LEU A 173 -2.56 3.02 2.20
CA LEU A 173 -2.24 1.67 1.71
C LEU A 173 -2.68 0.57 2.69
N LEU A 174 -2.47 0.76 4.00
CA LEU A 174 -2.92 -0.17 5.04
C LEU A 174 -4.45 -0.21 5.17
N LYS A 175 -5.13 0.87 4.79
CA LYS A 175 -6.59 0.95 4.65
C LYS A 175 -7.09 0.16 3.43
N GLN A 176 -6.36 0.18 2.31
CA GLN A 176 -6.63 -0.71 1.17
C GLN A 176 -6.42 -2.19 1.53
N CYS A 177 -5.32 -2.54 2.21
CA CYS A 177 -5.11 -3.89 2.75
C CYS A 177 -6.28 -4.32 3.66
N HIS A 178 -6.73 -3.44 4.57
CA HIS A 178 -7.85 -3.72 5.46
C HIS A 178 -9.14 -4.06 4.69
N SER A 179 -9.50 -3.27 3.67
CA SER A 179 -10.68 -3.54 2.83
C SER A 179 -10.57 -4.85 2.05
N GLN A 180 -9.41 -5.14 1.46
CA GLN A 180 -9.18 -6.38 0.69
C GLN A 180 -9.24 -7.63 1.58
N PHE A 181 -8.71 -7.56 2.81
CA PHE A 181 -8.85 -8.64 3.78
C PHE A 181 -10.28 -8.79 4.29
N ALA A 182 -11.02 -7.70 4.48
CA ALA A 182 -12.43 -7.76 4.89
C ALA A 182 -13.29 -8.41 3.80
N GLU A 183 -13.12 -7.98 2.55
CA GLU A 183 -13.78 -8.57 1.37
C GLU A 183 -13.48 -10.07 1.26
N LEU A 184 -12.21 -10.46 1.34
CA LEU A 184 -11.84 -11.88 1.28
C LEU A 184 -12.40 -12.68 2.47
N ALA A 185 -12.37 -12.13 3.69
CA ALA A 185 -12.91 -12.80 4.87
C ALA A 185 -14.43 -13.03 4.74
N THR A 186 -15.18 -12.06 4.21
CA THR A 186 -16.61 -12.25 3.90
C THR A 186 -16.81 -13.34 2.85
N HIS A 187 -16.01 -13.34 1.78
CA HIS A 187 -16.11 -14.34 0.72
C HIS A 187 -15.78 -15.77 1.17
N THR A 188 -14.82 -15.96 2.09
CA THR A 188 -14.47 -17.28 2.64
C THR A 188 -15.29 -17.66 3.88
N GLN A 189 -16.34 -16.92 4.24
CA GLN A 189 -17.13 -17.17 5.44
C GLN A 189 -18.12 -18.33 5.29
N ASP A 190 -18.66 -18.58 4.09
CA ASP A 190 -19.49 -19.75 3.81
C ASP A 190 -18.59 -20.93 3.47
N GLU A 191 -18.24 -21.71 4.50
CA GLU A 191 -17.36 -22.88 4.41
C GLU A 191 -17.90 -23.96 3.44
N GLY A 192 -19.22 -24.01 3.21
CA GLY A 192 -19.90 -25.02 2.39
C GLY A 192 -20.18 -24.59 0.94
N SER A 193 -20.03 -23.30 0.63
CA SER A 193 -20.32 -22.70 -0.69
C SER A 193 -19.61 -23.42 -1.84
N ILE A 194 -18.30 -23.62 -1.71
CA ILE A 194 -17.41 -24.22 -2.72
C ILE A 194 -17.73 -25.71 -2.92
N ASP A 195 -17.84 -26.48 -1.84
CA ASP A 195 -18.12 -27.93 -1.92
C ASP A 195 -19.55 -28.20 -2.43
N SER A 196 -20.48 -27.25 -2.28
CA SER A 196 -21.85 -27.33 -2.82
C SER A 196 -21.94 -26.97 -4.31
N ASN A 197 -21.09 -26.07 -4.81
CA ASN A 197 -21.06 -25.61 -6.21
C ASN A 197 -19.62 -25.63 -6.73
N PRO A 198 -19.03 -26.83 -6.96
CA PRO A 198 -17.61 -26.97 -7.24
C PRO A 198 -17.21 -26.24 -8.54
N PRO A 199 -16.12 -25.45 -8.51
CA PRO A 199 -15.61 -24.72 -9.67
C PRO A 199 -15.10 -25.68 -10.76
N SER A 200 -14.96 -25.14 -11.98
CA SER A 200 -14.33 -25.87 -13.09
C SER A 200 -12.83 -26.14 -12.83
N GLU A 201 -12.23 -27.14 -13.49
CA GLU A 201 -10.78 -27.36 -13.39
C GLU A 201 -10.02 -26.19 -14.05
N GLU A 202 -10.58 -25.59 -15.10
CA GLU A 202 -10.05 -24.39 -15.76
C GLU A 202 -10.02 -23.18 -14.81
N GLU A 203 -11.10 -22.93 -14.07
CA GLU A 203 -11.18 -21.90 -13.02
C GLU A 203 -10.21 -22.22 -11.88
N THR A 204 -10.18 -23.46 -11.41
CA THR A 204 -9.29 -23.93 -10.33
C THR A 204 -7.81 -23.76 -10.72
N GLN A 205 -7.44 -24.11 -11.95
CA GLN A 205 -6.08 -23.97 -12.48
C GLN A 205 -5.70 -22.49 -12.69
N LEU A 206 -6.63 -21.66 -13.18
CA LEU A 206 -6.44 -20.21 -13.32
C LEU A 206 -6.24 -19.54 -11.96
N MET A 207 -7.06 -19.86 -10.96
CA MET A 207 -6.94 -19.33 -9.60
C MET A 207 -5.66 -19.80 -8.93
N ARG A 208 -5.27 -21.07 -9.09
CA ARG A 208 -3.97 -21.59 -8.61
C ARG A 208 -2.81 -20.80 -9.20
N ALA A 209 -2.84 -20.49 -10.49
CA ALA A 209 -1.81 -19.68 -11.13
C ALA A 209 -1.75 -18.24 -10.59
N LYS A 210 -2.91 -17.60 -10.31
CA LYS A 210 -2.96 -16.25 -9.73
C LYS A 210 -2.49 -16.22 -8.27
N TRP A 211 -3.01 -17.10 -7.43
CA TRP A 211 -2.63 -17.19 -6.01
C TRP A 211 -1.16 -17.58 -5.81
N GLN A 212 -0.62 -18.50 -6.62
CA GLN A 212 0.81 -18.81 -6.62
C GLN A 212 1.66 -17.60 -7.01
N THR A 213 1.23 -16.82 -8.02
CA THR A 213 1.94 -15.59 -8.45
C THR A 213 1.93 -14.52 -7.36
N PHE A 214 0.80 -14.33 -6.67
CA PHE A 214 0.73 -13.44 -5.49
C PHE A 214 1.67 -13.92 -4.37
N HIS A 215 1.59 -15.19 -4.00
CA HIS A 215 2.44 -15.80 -2.97
C HIS A 215 3.94 -15.64 -3.28
N ASP A 216 4.40 -16.00 -4.48
CA ASP A 216 5.81 -15.93 -4.86
C ASP A 216 6.37 -14.50 -4.91
N ASN A 217 5.52 -13.50 -5.17
CA ASN A 217 5.92 -12.08 -5.16
C ASN A 217 5.95 -11.45 -3.76
N ILE A 218 5.14 -11.94 -2.80
CA ILE A 218 5.08 -11.42 -1.43
C ILE A 218 5.90 -12.23 -0.42
N ARG A 219 6.28 -13.47 -0.78
CA ARG A 219 7.06 -14.38 0.08
C ARG A 219 8.32 -13.71 0.62
N ASP A 220 8.50 -13.79 1.93
CA ASP A 220 9.67 -13.32 2.68
C ASP A 220 9.91 -11.79 2.68
N VAL A 221 9.11 -11.01 1.93
CA VAL A 221 9.19 -9.54 1.90
C VAL A 221 8.96 -8.95 3.29
N TRP A 222 8.09 -9.56 4.10
CA TRP A 222 7.88 -9.18 5.50
C TRP A 222 9.14 -9.39 6.36
N MET A 223 9.92 -10.47 6.16
CA MET A 223 11.17 -10.70 6.89
C MET A 223 12.21 -9.65 6.55
N HIS A 224 12.32 -9.26 5.27
CA HIS A 224 13.17 -8.15 4.88
C HIS A 224 12.65 -6.81 5.45
N GLY A 225 11.33 -6.61 5.51
CA GLY A 225 10.71 -5.47 6.16
C GLY A 225 11.06 -5.34 7.64
N TYR A 226 11.00 -6.44 8.39
CA TYR A 226 11.44 -6.48 9.79
C TYR A 226 12.92 -6.08 9.93
N LYS A 227 13.82 -6.57 9.05
CA LYS A 227 15.24 -6.14 9.03
C LYS A 227 15.40 -4.64 8.76
N VAL A 228 14.63 -4.07 7.82
CA VAL A 228 14.61 -2.62 7.56
C VAL A 228 14.14 -1.83 8.80
N ALA A 229 13.18 -2.36 9.57
CA ALA A 229 12.76 -1.76 10.84
C ALA A 229 13.83 -1.87 11.95
N GLU A 230 14.64 -2.93 11.96
CA GLU A 230 15.83 -3.02 12.83
C GLU A 230 16.90 -1.98 12.43
N GLU A 231 17.22 -1.85 11.14
CA GLU A 231 18.14 -0.81 10.61
C GLU A 231 17.64 0.62 10.95
N ILE A 232 16.33 0.83 10.99
CA ILE A 232 15.70 2.10 11.43
C ILE A 232 15.91 2.39 12.93
N LEU A 233 16.12 1.38 13.78
CA LEU A 233 16.59 1.61 15.15
C LEU A 233 18.11 1.71 15.19
N MET A 234 18.81 0.61 14.89
CA MET A 234 20.27 0.47 14.90
C MET A 234 20.80 0.25 13.47
N PRO A 235 21.32 1.28 12.79
CA PRO A 235 22.07 1.10 11.55
C PRO A 235 23.29 0.20 11.79
N THR A 236 23.53 -0.75 10.90
CA THR A 236 24.71 -1.62 11.00
C THR A 236 25.98 -0.81 10.76
N TYR A 237 26.91 -0.85 11.71
CA TYR A 237 28.14 -0.03 11.70
C TYR A 237 29.12 -0.35 10.55
N ASP A 238 28.90 -1.43 9.80
CA ASP A 238 29.82 -1.97 8.76
C ASP A 238 29.94 -1.14 7.47
N ASN A 239 29.39 0.08 7.44
CA ASN A 239 29.58 1.05 6.37
C ASN A 239 30.55 2.16 6.78
N PRO A 240 31.88 2.00 6.57
CA PRO A 240 32.83 3.11 6.72
C PRO A 240 32.49 4.26 5.76
N PRO A 241 32.91 5.51 6.06
CA PRO A 241 32.38 6.73 5.43
C PRO A 241 32.54 6.82 3.89
N ASN A 242 33.40 6.02 3.26
CA ASN A 242 33.52 5.92 1.80
C ASN A 242 32.43 5.00 1.17
N ALA A 243 31.20 5.03 1.69
CA ALA A 243 30.11 4.14 1.28
C ALA A 243 29.46 4.48 -0.08
N SER A 244 29.97 5.47 -0.83
CA SER A 244 29.47 5.86 -2.16
C SER A 244 29.51 4.72 -3.17
N GLU A 245 30.52 3.86 -3.11
CA GLU A 245 30.70 2.74 -4.05
C GLU A 245 29.88 1.48 -3.67
N LYS A 246 29.56 1.30 -2.37
CA LYS A 246 28.96 0.06 -1.84
C LYS A 246 27.44 -0.06 -2.01
N ARG A 247 26.76 0.89 -2.65
CA ARG A 247 25.33 0.74 -3.04
C ARG A 247 25.05 -0.47 -3.94
N LYS A 248 26.07 -1.11 -4.52
CA LYS A 248 25.96 -2.24 -5.46
C LYS A 248 25.65 -3.62 -4.82
N SER A 249 25.72 -3.77 -3.49
CA SER A 249 25.59 -5.10 -2.85
C SER A 249 24.43 -5.27 -1.86
N ARG A 250 23.49 -4.31 -1.78
CA ARG A 250 22.16 -4.64 -1.23
C ARG A 250 21.50 -5.62 -2.19
N GLN A 251 21.04 -6.76 -1.68
CA GLN A 251 20.44 -7.83 -2.49
C GLN A 251 19.25 -7.26 -3.27
N ILE A 252 19.41 -7.11 -4.58
CA ILE A 252 18.45 -6.39 -5.42
C ILE A 252 17.23 -7.28 -5.64
N PHE A 253 16.29 -7.23 -4.70
CA PHE A 253 14.90 -7.54 -5.01
C PHE A 253 14.48 -6.62 -6.16
N PRO A 254 13.99 -7.18 -7.29
CA PRO A 254 13.48 -6.36 -8.37
C PRO A 254 12.36 -5.47 -7.83
N SER A 255 12.38 -4.17 -8.18
CA SER A 255 11.25 -3.29 -7.85
C SER A 255 9.96 -3.91 -8.39
N TRP A 256 8.81 -3.66 -7.75
CA TRP A 256 7.55 -4.27 -8.21
C TRP A 256 7.25 -3.89 -9.67
N ARG A 257 7.66 -2.69 -10.12
CA ARG A 257 7.60 -2.30 -11.54
C ARG A 257 8.29 -3.29 -12.48
N THR A 258 9.40 -3.89 -12.03
CA THR A 258 10.13 -4.94 -12.77
C THR A 258 9.39 -6.29 -12.71
N LEU A 259 8.77 -6.62 -11.56
CA LEU A 259 7.99 -7.85 -11.39
C LEU A 259 6.69 -7.83 -12.22
N PHE A 260 5.94 -6.72 -12.19
CA PHE A 260 4.74 -6.53 -13.01
C PHE A 260 5.08 -6.47 -14.51
N GLN A 261 6.18 -5.81 -14.92
CA GLN A 261 6.68 -5.89 -16.31
C GLN A 261 7.12 -7.29 -16.76
N LEU A 262 7.36 -8.22 -15.82
CA LEU A 262 7.56 -9.65 -16.10
C LEU A 262 6.25 -10.43 -16.08
N GLN A 263 5.24 -9.97 -15.32
CA GLN A 263 3.91 -10.56 -15.30
C GLN A 263 3.15 -10.29 -16.60
N ASP A 264 3.07 -9.04 -17.08
CA ASP A 264 2.46 -8.68 -18.38
C ASP A 264 3.01 -9.56 -19.52
N LYS A 265 4.33 -9.78 -19.51
CA LYS A 265 5.02 -10.61 -20.51
C LYS A 265 4.71 -12.11 -20.37
N ARG A 266 4.50 -12.62 -19.15
CA ARG A 266 4.10 -14.02 -18.91
C ARG A 266 2.65 -14.28 -19.33
N GLU A 267 1.75 -13.33 -19.09
CA GLU A 267 0.35 -13.43 -19.50
C GLU A 267 0.22 -13.33 -21.03
N LEU A 268 0.96 -12.40 -21.66
CA LEU A 268 1.07 -12.31 -23.12
C LEU A 268 1.59 -13.61 -23.75
N VAL A 269 2.69 -14.18 -23.24
CA VAL A 269 3.27 -15.43 -23.77
C VAL A 269 2.35 -16.64 -23.61
N ARG A 270 1.54 -16.70 -22.54
CA ARG A 270 0.52 -17.76 -22.39
C ARG A 270 -0.60 -17.64 -23.43
N SER A 271 -1.01 -16.42 -23.79
CA SER A 271 -2.02 -16.18 -24.83
C SER A 271 -1.60 -16.69 -26.21
N THR A 272 -0.32 -16.56 -26.56
CA THR A 272 0.22 -16.99 -27.87
C THR A 272 0.39 -18.51 -28.07
N ASN A 273 0.20 -19.33 -27.03
CA ASN A 273 0.44 -20.79 -27.11
C ASN A 273 -0.80 -21.60 -27.54
N ALA A 274 -1.80 -20.97 -28.16
CA ALA A 274 -2.84 -21.70 -28.89
C ALA A 274 -2.21 -22.43 -30.10
N LEU A 275 -2.55 -23.71 -30.27
CA LEU A 275 -1.88 -24.60 -31.23
C LEU A 275 -1.99 -24.14 -32.70
N PRO A 276 -0.99 -24.42 -33.55
CA PRO A 276 -1.08 -24.18 -34.99
C PRO A 276 -2.28 -24.92 -35.60
N ALA A 277 -3.02 -24.25 -36.47
CA ALA A 277 -4.16 -24.86 -37.16
C ALA A 277 -3.70 -26.02 -38.07
N PRO A 278 -4.37 -27.19 -38.05
CA PRO A 278 -4.11 -28.23 -39.02
C PRO A 278 -4.54 -27.77 -40.42
N ILE A 279 -3.71 -28.07 -41.43
CA ILE A 279 -4.09 -27.93 -42.83
C ILE A 279 -5.22 -28.93 -43.11
N GLY A 280 -6.40 -28.42 -43.47
CA GLY A 280 -7.63 -29.22 -43.57
C GLY A 280 -7.80 -29.95 -44.90
N PRO A 281 -8.73 -30.94 -44.95
CA PRO A 281 -9.16 -31.61 -46.18
C PRO A 281 -10.35 -30.90 -46.87
N GLU A 282 -10.70 -31.42 -48.05
CA GLU A 282 -11.62 -30.85 -49.02
C GLU A 282 -13.09 -30.73 -48.58
N ALA A 283 -13.83 -29.87 -49.26
CA ALA A 283 -15.28 -29.74 -49.10
C ALA A 283 -16.04 -30.79 -49.92
N THR A 284 -17.15 -31.29 -49.38
CA THR A 284 -18.26 -31.87 -50.18
C THR A 284 -19.59 -31.45 -49.58
N SER A 285 -20.52 -30.98 -50.42
CA SER A 285 -21.78 -30.36 -50.03
C SER A 285 -22.99 -31.26 -50.32
N VAL A 286 -23.82 -31.56 -49.31
CA VAL A 286 -25.11 -32.25 -49.50
C VAL A 286 -26.22 -31.61 -48.66
N THR A 287 -27.04 -30.81 -49.35
CA THR A 287 -28.52 -30.81 -49.34
C THR A 287 -29.30 -30.96 -48.01
N SER A 288 -30.06 -29.92 -47.65
CA SER A 288 -31.17 -29.95 -46.67
C SER A 288 -32.45 -30.58 -47.29
N PRO A 289 -33.43 -31.04 -46.50
CA PRO A 289 -34.64 -30.19 -46.38
C PRO A 289 -35.45 -30.27 -45.06
N ASN A 290 -36.13 -29.16 -44.77
CA ASN A 290 -37.47 -29.01 -44.15
C ASN A 290 -37.95 -29.92 -43.01
N ARG A 291 -38.34 -29.29 -41.89
CA ARG A 291 -39.73 -29.36 -41.39
C ARG A 291 -40.12 -28.09 -40.61
N SER A 292 -41.42 -27.88 -40.43
CA SER A 292 -42.02 -26.64 -39.92
C SER A 292 -42.86 -26.87 -38.65
N SER A 293 -43.38 -25.76 -38.11
CA SER A 293 -44.44 -25.68 -37.10
C SER A 293 -44.01 -26.03 -35.65
N GLY A 294 -44.52 -25.35 -34.62
CA GLY A 294 -45.47 -24.24 -34.65
C GLY A 294 -45.73 -23.59 -33.27
N LEU A 295 -46.62 -22.60 -33.28
CA LEU A 295 -47.10 -21.78 -32.16
C LEU A 295 -47.41 -22.55 -30.87
N GLN A 296 -47.07 -21.96 -29.72
CA GLN A 296 -48.08 -21.36 -28.83
C GLN A 296 -47.44 -20.44 -27.77
N ALA A 297 -48.28 -19.60 -27.15
CA ALA A 297 -47.93 -18.74 -26.04
C ALA A 297 -48.94 -18.96 -24.91
N ASN A 298 -48.58 -18.60 -23.67
CA ASN A 298 -49.53 -18.15 -22.66
C ASN A 298 -48.82 -17.37 -21.56
N ALA A 299 -49.53 -16.42 -20.96
CA ALA A 299 -49.06 -15.60 -19.83
C ALA A 299 -50.08 -15.66 -18.70
N ILE A 300 -49.61 -15.79 -17.45
CA ILE A 300 -50.44 -15.66 -16.25
C ILE A 300 -49.67 -14.84 -15.21
N ASN A 301 -50.37 -13.89 -14.59
CA ASN A 301 -49.90 -12.97 -13.55
C ASN A 301 -51.16 -12.35 -12.90
N PRO A 302 -51.10 -11.80 -11.68
CA PRO A 302 -50.67 -12.39 -10.41
C PRO A 302 -51.87 -12.45 -9.42
N VAL A 303 -51.65 -12.79 -8.14
CA VAL A 303 -52.67 -12.66 -7.06
C VAL A 303 -52.07 -11.98 -5.83
N ASN A 304 -52.81 -11.03 -5.26
CA ASN A 304 -52.48 -10.31 -4.02
C ASN A 304 -53.31 -10.79 -2.83
N LEU A 305 -52.74 -10.76 -1.64
CA LEU A 305 -53.36 -10.65 -0.30
C LEU A 305 -52.24 -10.09 0.60
N THR A 306 -52.20 -8.84 1.06
CA THR A 306 -53.19 -7.97 1.74
C THR A 306 -53.43 -8.37 3.19
N GLU A 307 -52.70 -7.76 4.13
CA GLU A 307 -53.21 -7.37 5.45
C GLU A 307 -52.29 -6.40 6.23
N GLY A 308 -52.88 -5.74 7.23
CA GLY A 308 -52.35 -4.72 8.16
C GLY A 308 -53.55 -4.14 8.94
N PRO A 309 -53.49 -2.97 9.61
CA PRO A 309 -52.36 -2.20 10.09
C PRO A 309 -52.46 -1.87 11.61
N VAL A 310 -51.50 -1.16 12.20
CA VAL A 310 -51.68 -0.36 13.44
C VAL A 310 -50.91 0.96 13.32
N ALA A 311 -51.44 2.06 13.86
CA ALA A 311 -50.87 3.40 13.68
C ALA A 311 -50.88 4.26 14.96
N SER A 312 -49.83 5.08 15.13
CA SER A 312 -49.70 6.30 15.96
C SER A 312 -48.30 6.89 15.71
N GLY A 313 -48.00 8.19 15.85
CA GLY A 313 -48.88 9.32 16.16
C GLY A 313 -48.12 10.46 16.86
N ILE A 314 -47.58 11.41 16.08
CA ILE A 314 -47.52 12.89 16.26
C ILE A 314 -47.48 13.44 17.72
N THR A 315 -46.63 14.38 18.15
CA THR A 315 -45.85 15.45 17.45
C THR A 315 -44.32 15.35 17.79
N ASP A 316 -43.43 16.35 17.95
CA ASP A 316 -43.43 17.85 17.91
C ASP A 316 -42.05 18.44 17.52
N VAL A 317 -41.95 19.77 17.30
CA VAL A 317 -40.71 20.52 16.95
C VAL A 317 -40.65 21.89 17.64
N PRO A 318 -39.46 22.40 18.01
CA PRO A 318 -39.13 23.78 17.66
C PRO A 318 -37.71 24.00 17.12
N ASP A 319 -37.53 25.05 16.32
CA ASP A 319 -36.34 25.32 15.49
C ASP A 319 -35.08 25.80 16.21
N ALA A 320 -33.92 25.56 15.57
CA ALA A 320 -32.70 26.36 15.73
C ALA A 320 -31.92 26.44 14.41
N ASN A 321 -31.74 27.65 13.86
CA ASN A 321 -31.09 27.87 12.57
C ASN A 321 -29.57 27.55 12.59
N PRO A 322 -29.06 26.71 11.67
CA PRO A 322 -27.62 26.55 11.46
C PRO A 322 -27.08 27.61 10.48
N SER A 323 -26.20 28.50 10.95
CA SER A 323 -25.48 29.43 10.10
C SER A 323 -24.39 28.70 9.30
N ASN A 324 -24.64 28.44 8.03
CA ASN A 324 -23.71 27.73 7.14
C ASN A 324 -22.60 28.64 6.60
N ASP A 325 -21.50 28.76 7.33
CA ASP A 325 -20.21 29.20 6.81
C ASP A 325 -19.14 28.12 7.05
N PRO A 326 -18.56 27.50 6.00
CA PRO A 326 -17.52 26.49 6.18
C PRO A 326 -16.23 27.16 6.68
N PRO A 327 -15.64 26.72 7.81
CA PRO A 327 -14.44 27.35 8.34
C PRO A 327 -13.27 27.18 7.36
N ALA A 328 -12.73 28.31 6.89
CA ALA A 328 -11.65 28.35 5.90
C ALA A 328 -10.49 27.39 6.27
N PRO A 329 -9.91 26.66 5.30
CA PRO A 329 -9.03 25.53 5.56
C PRO A 329 -7.84 25.93 6.44
N LYS A 330 -7.79 25.38 7.65
CA LYS A 330 -6.74 25.65 8.64
C LYS A 330 -5.38 25.25 8.06
N ILE A 331 -4.61 26.25 7.63
CA ILE A 331 -3.24 26.09 7.11
C ILE A 331 -2.44 25.22 8.09
N PRO A 332 -1.88 24.06 7.67
CA PRO A 332 -1.17 23.16 8.57
C PRO A 332 -0.08 23.88 9.35
N PHE A 333 0.01 23.57 10.65
CA PHE A 333 0.90 24.24 11.62
C PHE A 333 2.35 24.37 11.11
N TRP A 334 2.85 23.35 10.43
CA TRP A 334 4.15 23.32 9.75
C TRP A 334 4.38 24.44 8.73
N ARG A 335 3.38 24.75 7.88
CA ARG A 335 3.44 25.89 6.95
C ARG A 335 3.48 27.25 7.68
N ARG A 336 3.12 27.30 8.97
CA ARG A 336 3.20 28.50 9.82
C ARG A 336 4.58 28.65 10.47
N ILE A 337 5.24 27.55 10.83
CA ILE A 337 6.64 27.53 11.29
C ILE A 337 7.58 27.94 10.15
N PHE A 338 7.57 27.21 9.03
CA PHE A 338 8.55 27.38 7.97
C PHE A 338 8.33 28.62 7.07
N ARG A 339 7.22 29.36 7.22
CA ARG A 339 7.05 30.67 6.58
C ARG A 339 7.80 31.82 7.27
N ARG A 340 8.30 31.64 8.51
CA ARG A 340 9.07 32.69 9.21
C ARG A 340 10.51 32.83 8.71
N THR A 341 11.07 31.84 8.03
CA THR A 341 12.49 31.82 7.62
C THR A 341 12.78 32.35 6.22
N SER A 342 11.78 32.64 5.39
CA SER A 342 11.98 33.12 4.00
C SER A 342 11.70 34.62 3.76
N ARG A 343 11.24 35.38 4.76
CA ARG A 343 10.69 36.73 4.56
C ARG A 343 11.70 37.90 4.63
N ASN A 344 13.00 37.63 4.74
CA ASN A 344 14.01 38.66 5.02
C ASN A 344 14.87 39.10 3.82
N ASN A 345 14.67 38.54 2.62
CA ASN A 345 15.52 38.79 1.44
C ASN A 345 14.74 39.41 0.27
N SER A 346 14.19 40.63 0.44
CA SER A 346 13.63 41.43 -0.66
C SER A 346 13.41 42.91 -0.28
N THR A 347 13.95 43.84 -1.07
CA THR A 347 14.09 45.33 -0.92
C THR A 347 15.36 45.76 -0.17
N LEU A 348 16.30 46.52 -0.72
CA LEU A 348 16.25 47.58 -1.75
C LEU A 348 17.38 47.47 -2.82
N ASP A 349 17.26 48.27 -3.87
CA ASP A 349 18.26 48.51 -4.93
C ASP A 349 18.68 50.01 -4.94
N ASP A 350 19.48 50.41 -5.93
CA ASP A 350 19.94 51.76 -6.32
C ASP A 350 21.19 52.37 -5.64
N GLY A 351 22.33 52.19 -6.32
CA GLY A 351 23.03 53.34 -6.93
C GLY A 351 24.13 54.07 -6.15
N HIS A 352 25.40 53.84 -6.51
CA HIS A 352 26.17 54.82 -7.30
C HIS A 352 27.53 54.29 -7.85
N HIS A 353 28.25 55.15 -8.60
CA HIS A 353 29.42 54.80 -9.42
C HIS A 353 30.72 54.54 -8.63
N GLY A 354 31.59 53.71 -9.21
CA GLY A 354 33.02 53.64 -8.87
C GLY A 354 33.83 52.88 -9.93
N GLN A 355 34.61 53.60 -10.74
CA GLN A 355 35.59 52.97 -11.64
C GLN A 355 36.81 52.49 -10.85
N THR A 356 37.38 51.31 -11.16
CA THR A 356 38.70 51.20 -11.84
C THR A 356 39.29 49.78 -11.84
N ARG A 357 40.12 49.53 -12.87
CA ARG A 357 41.33 48.65 -12.86
C ARG A 357 41.19 47.18 -12.44
N SER A 358 41.01 46.36 -13.47
CA SER A 358 41.87 45.21 -13.80
C SER A 358 43.11 45.01 -12.92
N LYS A 359 43.25 43.79 -12.37
CA LYS A 359 44.55 43.11 -12.29
C LYS A 359 44.40 41.58 -12.34
N ARG A 360 44.90 40.99 -13.43
CA ARG A 360 45.14 39.55 -13.60
C ARG A 360 46.09 39.05 -12.50
N TRP A 361 45.74 37.96 -11.84
CA TRP A 361 46.71 37.03 -11.25
C TRP A 361 46.28 35.60 -11.54
N CYS A 362 47.24 34.79 -11.97
CA CYS A 362 47.17 33.34 -11.98
C CYS A 362 48.24 32.84 -11.02
N PHE A 363 47.91 31.84 -10.22
CA PHE A 363 48.76 30.68 -9.91
C PHE A 363 47.84 29.55 -9.43
#